data_AF-A0A511FSE7-F1
#
_entry.id   AF-A0A511FSE7-F1
#
_cell.length_a   1.000
_cell.length_b   1.000
_cell.length_c   1.000
_cell.angle_alpha   90.00
_cell.angle_beta   90.00
_cell.angle_gamma   90.00
#
_symmetry.space_group_name_H-M   'P 1'
#
loop_
_entity.id
_entity.type
_entity.pdbx_description
1 polymer ?
#
loop_
_entity_poly.entity_id
_entity_poly.type
_entity_poly.pdbx_seq_one_letter_code
_entity_poly.pdbx_strand_id
1 'polypeptide(L)'
;MTIASKTSRPMTKWQIIRRFQALLRRFRSEGKLTLGEAHALAVLPEFMGDDGAMFPSHEAMAEKSGASRRTVINALNRAYALGIVKHTPRYQYDRQLGKRVRTSNAYEIVLSALQQVAQAARHFMRTVRDHLSARPAQERPSSYSLRPEKVFQPPQMTHSEMLEWCLKEFGPIQTI
;
A
#
# COMPACT_ATOMS: atom_id res chain seq x y z
N MET A 1 8.61 7.31 49.48
CA MET A 1 8.79 5.91 49.03
C MET A 1 9.01 5.91 47.52
N THR A 2 10.27 5.76 47.09
CA THR A 2 10.64 5.80 45.67
C THR A 2 10.51 4.39 45.11
N ILE A 3 9.45 4.12 44.35
CA ILE A 3 9.28 2.83 43.69
C ILE A 3 10.30 2.77 42.56
N ALA A 4 11.40 2.06 42.78
CA ALA A 4 12.36 1.73 41.73
C ALA A 4 11.60 0.97 40.63
N SER A 5 11.34 1.65 39.51
CA SER A 5 10.73 1.07 38.33
C SER A 5 11.64 -0.08 37.87
N LYS A 6 11.17 -1.31 38.06
CA LYS A 6 11.82 -2.55 37.64
C LYS A 6 12.13 -2.44 36.15
N THR A 7 13.38 -2.14 35.80
CA THR A 7 13.85 -2.00 34.42
C THR A 7 13.64 -3.34 33.75
N SER A 8 12.55 -3.46 32.99
CA SER A 8 12.20 -4.69 32.31
C SER A 8 13.29 -4.96 31.28
N ARG A 9 13.98 -6.11 31.38
CA ARG A 9 15.01 -6.48 30.40
C ARG A 9 14.42 -6.38 28.99
N PRO A 10 15.15 -5.78 28.04
CA PRO A 10 14.68 -5.71 26.65
C PRO A 10 14.48 -7.13 26.10
N MET A 11 13.38 -7.33 25.37
CA MET A 11 13.05 -8.63 24.80
C MET A 11 14.05 -8.96 23.69
N THR A 12 14.46 -10.23 23.59
CA THR A 12 15.32 -10.65 22.49
C THR A 12 14.54 -10.70 21.17
N LYS A 13 15.25 -10.55 20.03
CA LYS A 13 14.64 -10.65 18.68
C LYS A 13 13.77 -11.89 18.52
N TRP A 14 14.25 -13.05 18.99
CA TRP A 14 13.49 -14.32 18.98
C TRP A 14 12.20 -14.27 19.79
N GLN A 15 12.21 -13.64 20.97
CA GLN A 15 11.00 -13.48 21.79
C GLN A 15 10.00 -12.55 21.10
N ILE A 16 10.48 -11.50 20.45
CA ILE A 16 9.64 -10.58 19.66
C ILE A 16 8.99 -11.33 18.49
N ILE A 17 9.79 -12.07 17.70
CA ILE A 17 9.29 -12.90 16.58
C ILE A 17 8.21 -13.86 17.06
N ARG A 18 8.47 -14.62 18.12
CA ARG A 18 7.53 -15.62 18.62
C ARG A 18 6.22 -15.00 19.09
N ARG A 19 6.28 -13.89 19.84
CA ARG A 19 5.07 -13.19 20.31
C ARG A 19 4.32 -12.54 19.17
N PHE A 20 5.03 -11.98 18.20
CA PHE A 20 4.42 -11.41 17.00
C PHE A 20 3.69 -12.46 16.16
N GLN A 21 4.31 -13.62 15.92
CA GLN A 21 3.64 -14.72 15.23
C GLN A 21 2.40 -15.22 15.98
N ALA A 22 2.46 -15.34 17.31
CA ALA A 22 1.30 -15.72 18.11
C ALA A 22 0.17 -14.67 18.01
N LEU A 23 0.53 -13.38 17.99
CA LEU A 23 -0.40 -12.28 17.78
C LEU A 23 -1.08 -12.37 16.42
N LEU A 24 -0.31 -12.56 15.34
CA LEU A 24 -0.86 -12.71 13.98
C LEU A 24 -1.82 -13.90 13.89
N ARG A 25 -1.47 -15.04 14.50
CA ARG A 25 -2.37 -16.22 14.58
C ARG A 25 -3.68 -15.88 15.28
N ARG A 26 -3.63 -15.15 16.39
CA ARG A 26 -4.81 -14.70 17.15
C ARG A 26 -5.70 -13.79 16.29
N PHE A 27 -5.14 -12.77 15.65
CA PHE A 27 -5.92 -11.88 14.78
C PHE A 27 -6.49 -12.61 13.55
N ARG A 28 -5.81 -13.65 13.05
CA ARG A 28 -6.34 -14.51 11.99
C ARG A 28 -7.52 -15.35 12.48
N SER A 29 -7.41 -15.99 13.65
CA SER A 29 -8.52 -16.79 14.22
C SER A 29 -9.73 -15.92 14.56
N GLU A 30 -9.51 -14.65 14.89
CA GLU A 30 -10.58 -13.66 15.09
C GLU A 30 -11.16 -13.10 13.77
N GLY A 31 -10.68 -13.54 12.59
CA GLY A 31 -11.15 -13.06 11.29
C GLY A 31 -10.72 -11.63 10.93
N LYS A 32 -9.81 -11.02 11.69
CA LYS A 32 -9.36 -9.63 11.48
C LYS A 32 -8.27 -9.51 10.41
N LEU A 33 -7.55 -10.60 10.16
CA LEU A 33 -6.53 -10.75 9.12
C LEU A 33 -6.85 -11.97 8.25
N THR A 34 -6.64 -11.83 6.94
CA THR A 34 -6.66 -12.96 6.01
C THR A 34 -5.39 -13.81 6.13
N LEU A 35 -5.42 -15.01 5.56
CA LEU A 35 -4.24 -15.88 5.51
C LEU A 35 -3.06 -15.21 4.79
N GLY A 36 -3.33 -14.58 3.63
CA GLY A 36 -2.31 -13.90 2.84
C GLY A 36 -1.69 -12.70 3.58
N GLU A 37 -2.50 -11.91 4.28
CA GLU A 37 -1.99 -10.80 5.08
C GLU A 37 -1.15 -11.27 6.27
N ALA A 38 -1.59 -12.31 6.97
CA ALA A 38 -0.82 -12.87 8.08
C ALA A 38 0.52 -13.44 7.61
N HIS A 39 0.55 -14.11 6.46
CA HIS A 39 1.79 -14.63 5.86
C HIS A 39 2.74 -13.50 5.43
N ALA A 40 2.22 -12.48 4.75
CA ALA A 40 3.00 -11.31 4.35
C ALA A 40 3.59 -10.54 5.55
N LEU A 41 2.87 -10.46 6.67
CA LEU A 41 3.36 -9.83 7.89
C LEU A 41 4.40 -10.68 8.62
N ALA A 42 4.33 -12.01 8.53
CA ALA A 42 5.18 -12.91 9.31
C ALA A 42 6.69 -12.71 9.08
N VAL A 43 7.08 -12.23 7.89
CA VAL A 43 8.48 -11.95 7.53
C VAL A 43 8.99 -10.59 8.04
N LEU A 44 8.10 -9.70 8.48
CA LEU A 44 8.46 -8.34 8.90
C LEU A 44 9.59 -8.30 9.96
N PRO A 45 9.56 -9.12 11.04
CA PRO A 45 10.62 -9.13 12.05
C PRO A 45 12.00 -9.52 11.54
N GLU A 46 12.11 -10.17 10.37
CA GLU A 46 13.41 -10.54 9.81
C GLU A 46 14.24 -9.31 9.47
N PHE A 47 13.57 -8.24 9.02
CA PHE A 47 14.15 -6.94 8.68
C PHE A 47 14.47 -6.06 9.90
N MET A 48 14.37 -6.61 11.11
CA MET A 48 14.61 -5.88 12.36
C MET A 48 16.10 -5.64 12.55
N GLY A 49 16.46 -4.36 12.62
CA GLY A 49 17.79 -3.89 13.03
C GLY A 49 17.97 -3.94 14.54
N ASP A 50 19.16 -3.55 15.01
CA ASP A 50 19.54 -3.62 16.42
C ASP A 50 18.71 -2.70 17.33
N ASP A 51 18.19 -1.61 16.76
CA ASP A 51 17.29 -0.65 17.41
C ASP A 51 15.82 -1.13 17.46
N GLY A 52 15.52 -2.29 16.87
CA GLY A 52 14.17 -2.83 16.78
C GLY A 52 13.32 -2.22 15.67
N ALA A 53 13.82 -1.20 14.96
CA ALA A 53 13.15 -0.59 13.83
C ALA A 53 13.37 -1.43 12.56
N MET A 54 12.38 -1.38 11.66
CA MET A 54 12.39 -2.12 10.40
C MET A 54 12.14 -1.16 9.24
N PHE A 55 12.96 -1.20 8.20
CA PHE A 55 12.80 -0.33 7.02
C PHE A 55 12.62 -1.08 5.70
N PRO A 56 11.88 -2.20 5.64
CA PRO A 56 11.76 -2.96 4.41
C PRO A 56 11.05 -2.17 3.31
N SER A 57 11.51 -2.36 2.08
CA SER A 57 10.70 -2.00 0.91
C SER A 57 9.54 -3.00 0.77
N HIS A 58 8.44 -2.57 0.15
CA HIS A 58 7.32 -3.48 -0.12
C HIS A 58 7.73 -4.63 -1.06
N GLU A 59 8.70 -4.38 -1.96
CA GLU A 59 9.27 -5.42 -2.83
C GLU A 59 10.05 -6.47 -2.04
N ALA A 60 10.92 -6.04 -1.11
CA ALA A 60 11.71 -6.97 -0.31
C ALA A 60 10.83 -7.88 0.56
N MET A 61 9.74 -7.35 1.12
CA MET A 61 8.76 -8.18 1.84
C MET A 61 7.99 -9.12 0.90
N ALA A 62 7.63 -8.66 -0.30
CA ALA A 62 6.92 -9.48 -1.28
C ALA A 62 7.78 -10.67 -1.72
N GLU A 63 9.04 -10.41 -2.08
CA GLU A 63 10.03 -11.42 -2.41
C GLU A 63 10.22 -12.43 -1.27
N LYS A 64 10.42 -11.93 -0.04
CA LYS A 64 10.65 -12.80 1.13
C LYS A 64 9.44 -13.65 1.50
N SER A 65 8.23 -13.09 1.40
CA SER A 65 6.98 -13.78 1.79
C SER A 65 6.35 -14.60 0.65
N GLY A 66 6.82 -14.44 -0.59
CA GLY A 66 6.17 -14.98 -1.79
C GLY A 66 4.82 -14.34 -2.11
N ALA A 67 4.40 -13.31 -1.36
CA ALA A 67 3.13 -12.62 -1.58
C ALA A 67 3.27 -11.51 -2.62
N SER A 68 2.16 -11.15 -3.28
CA SER A 68 2.19 -9.99 -4.17
C SER A 68 2.48 -8.70 -3.38
N ARG A 69 3.14 -7.74 -4.04
CA ARG A 69 3.36 -6.39 -3.48
C ARG A 69 2.08 -5.74 -2.95
N ARG A 70 0.95 -5.92 -3.66
CA ARG A 70 -0.34 -5.36 -3.24
C ARG A 70 -0.84 -6.02 -1.95
N THR A 71 -0.64 -7.32 -1.79
CA THR A 71 -0.93 -8.04 -0.55
C THR A 71 -0.11 -7.50 0.61
N VAL A 72 1.19 -7.26 0.41
CA VAL A 72 2.06 -6.65 1.45
C VAL A 72 1.54 -5.28 1.88
N ILE A 73 1.21 -4.40 0.92
CA ILE A 73 0.68 -3.07 1.21
C ILE A 73 -0.62 -3.17 2.02
N ASN A 74 -1.55 -4.03 1.58
CA ASN A 74 -2.82 -4.23 2.29
C ASN A 74 -2.59 -4.78 3.70
N ALA A 75 -1.68 -5.74 3.85
CA ALA A 75 -1.36 -6.34 5.13
C ALA A 75 -0.75 -5.33 6.11
N LEU A 76 0.18 -4.49 5.65
CA LEU A 76 0.77 -3.42 6.47
C LEU A 76 -0.25 -2.34 6.85
N ASN A 77 -1.10 -1.93 5.92
CA ASN A 77 -2.19 -1.00 6.21
C ASN A 77 -3.17 -1.58 7.23
N ARG A 78 -3.50 -2.87 7.08
CA ARG A 78 -4.39 -3.58 8.01
C ARG A 78 -3.74 -3.73 9.39
N ALA A 79 -2.47 -4.11 9.46
CA ALA A 79 -1.72 -4.19 10.71
C ALA A 79 -1.63 -2.83 11.42
N TYR A 80 -1.46 -1.75 10.66
CA TYR A 80 -1.46 -0.38 11.18
C TYR A 80 -2.83 0.00 11.75
N ALA A 81 -3.91 -0.28 11.02
CA ALA A 81 -5.28 -0.04 11.48
C ALA A 81 -5.65 -0.85 12.73
N LEU A 82 -5.14 -2.08 12.85
CA LEU A 82 -5.33 -2.95 14.02
C LEU A 82 -4.38 -2.61 15.18
N GLY A 83 -3.47 -1.64 15.00
CA GLY A 83 -2.48 -1.24 16.01
C GLY A 83 -1.36 -2.26 16.26
N ILE A 84 -1.26 -3.30 15.43
CA ILE A 84 -0.24 -4.36 15.51
C ILE A 84 1.15 -3.81 15.16
N VAL A 85 1.19 -2.86 14.22
CA VAL A 85 2.40 -2.21 13.74
C VAL A 85 2.21 -0.69 13.81
N LYS A 86 3.26 0.04 14.14
CA LYS A 86 3.36 1.48 13.89
C LYS A 86 4.17 1.70 12.62
N HIS A 87 3.82 2.70 11.84
CA HIS A 87 4.69 3.17 10.77
C HIS A 87 4.96 4.66 10.87
N THR A 88 6.19 5.05 10.60
CA THR A 88 6.64 6.44 10.56
C THR A 88 7.15 6.74 9.15
N PRO A 89 6.49 7.63 8.39
CA PRO A 89 6.95 8.03 7.07
C PRO A 89 8.35 8.63 7.14
N ARG A 90 9.23 8.17 6.25
CA ARG A 90 10.60 8.70 6.14
C ARG A 90 10.73 9.54 4.88
N TYR A 91 11.47 10.62 5.00
CA TYR A 91 11.75 11.54 3.89
C TYR A 91 13.25 11.76 3.82
N GLN A 92 13.84 11.44 2.67
CA GLN A 92 15.24 11.69 2.38
C GLN A 92 15.34 12.79 1.34
N TYR A 93 16.32 13.67 1.49
CA TYR A 93 16.59 14.68 0.46
C TYR A 93 17.30 14.02 -0.72
N ASP A 94 16.68 14.06 -1.88
CA ASP A 94 17.29 13.62 -3.12
C ASP A 94 17.95 14.83 -3.78
N ARG A 95 19.29 14.81 -3.82
CA ARG A 95 20.08 15.90 -4.42
C ARG A 95 19.90 16.00 -5.93
N GLN A 96 19.57 14.90 -6.62
CA GLN A 96 19.37 14.90 -8.07
C GLN A 96 18.03 15.53 -8.45
N LEU A 97 16.99 15.26 -7.66
CA LEU A 97 15.65 15.83 -7.87
C LEU A 97 15.45 17.19 -7.16
N GLY A 98 16.43 17.66 -6.39
CA GLY A 98 16.37 18.91 -5.64
C GLY A 98 15.24 18.99 -4.61
N LYS A 99 14.72 17.83 -4.15
CA LYS A 99 13.52 17.77 -3.30
C LYS A 99 13.57 16.64 -2.29
N ARG A 100 12.77 16.76 -1.23
CA ARG A 100 12.55 15.68 -0.26
C ARG A 100 11.62 14.63 -0.86
N VAL A 101 12.10 13.39 -0.97
CA VAL A 101 11.35 12.26 -1.49
C VAL A 101 10.99 11.30 -0.35
N ARG A 102 9.78 10.76 -0.38
CA ARG A 102 9.34 9.74 0.58
C ARG A 102 10.04 8.43 0.27
N THR A 103 10.73 7.87 1.26
CA THR A 103 11.40 6.57 1.18
C THR A 103 10.58 5.48 1.86
N SER A 104 11.13 4.27 2.05
CA SER A 104 10.46 3.21 2.81
C SER A 104 10.12 3.72 4.22
N ASN A 105 8.92 3.38 4.70
CA ASN A 105 8.52 3.77 6.05
C ASN A 105 9.36 3.01 7.08
N ALA A 106 9.56 3.61 8.25
CA ALA A 106 9.99 2.87 9.42
C ALA A 106 8.79 2.11 9.99
N TYR A 107 8.98 0.85 10.35
CA TYR A 107 7.98 0.01 10.99
C TYR A 107 8.47 -0.44 12.37
N GLU A 108 7.56 -0.47 13.33
CA GLU A 108 7.79 -0.98 14.69
C GLU A 108 6.66 -1.94 15.06
N ILE A 109 7.01 -3.07 15.68
CA ILE A 109 6.02 -4.04 16.15
C ILE A 109 5.50 -3.64 17.53
N VAL A 110 4.19 -3.64 17.71
CA VAL A 110 3.53 -3.31 18.98
C VAL A 110 3.00 -4.60 19.61
N LEU A 111 3.66 -5.05 20.69
CA LEU A 111 3.28 -6.29 21.39
C LEU A 111 2.33 -6.05 22.58
N SER A 112 2.33 -4.85 23.15
CA SER A 112 1.48 -4.53 24.30
C SER A 112 0.04 -4.27 23.85
N ALA A 113 -0.93 -4.97 24.46
CA ALA A 113 -2.35 -4.81 24.14
C ALA A 113 -2.84 -3.37 24.33
N LEU A 114 -2.41 -2.70 25.41
CA LEU A 114 -2.75 -1.30 25.66
C LEU A 114 -2.21 -0.39 24.55
N GLN A 115 -0.97 -0.61 24.12
CA GLN A 115 -0.38 0.16 23.03
C GLN A 115 -1.04 -0.13 21.68
N GLN A 116 -1.48 -1.37 21.43
CA GLN A 116 -2.23 -1.73 20.23
C GLN A 116 -3.55 -0.96 20.16
N VAL A 117 -4.34 -0.98 21.24
CA VAL A 117 -5.61 -0.24 21.31
C VAL A 117 -5.37 1.26 21.11
N ALA A 118 -4.39 1.84 21.82
CA ALA A 118 -4.04 3.24 21.65
C ALA A 118 -3.63 3.57 20.21
N GLN A 119 -2.88 2.69 19.55
CA GLN A 119 -2.46 2.88 18.17
C GLN A 119 -3.62 2.78 17.18
N ALA A 120 -4.50 1.80 17.35
CA ALA A 120 -5.70 1.64 16.54
C ALA A 120 -6.65 2.85 16.70
N ALA A 121 -6.80 3.35 17.93
CA ALA A 121 -7.59 4.55 18.20
C ALA A 121 -6.99 5.80 17.52
N ARG A 122 -5.67 5.98 17.57
CA ARG A 122 -4.99 7.07 16.84
C ARG A 122 -5.20 6.96 15.34
N HIS A 123 -5.09 5.76 14.77
CA HIS A 123 -5.37 5.52 13.36
C HIS A 123 -6.80 5.94 13.02
N PHE A 124 -7.78 5.42 13.76
CA PHE A 124 -9.19 5.74 13.55
C PHE A 124 -9.47 7.23 13.62
N MET A 125 -8.99 7.92 14.66
CA MET A 125 -9.15 9.37 14.81
C MET A 125 -8.50 10.15 13.67
N ARG A 126 -7.34 9.70 13.18
CA ARG A 126 -6.68 10.29 12.01
C ARG A 126 -7.52 10.11 10.76
N THR A 127 -8.02 8.90 10.51
CA THR A 127 -8.91 8.61 9.37
C THR A 127 -10.18 9.45 9.43
N VAL A 128 -10.82 9.54 10.59
CA VAL A 128 -12.01 10.41 10.78
C VAL A 128 -11.66 11.87 10.51
N ARG A 129 -10.56 12.37 11.07
CA ARG A 129 -10.09 13.74 10.81
C ARG A 129 -9.84 13.95 9.31
N ASP A 130 -9.17 13.03 8.64
CA ASP A 130 -8.84 13.13 7.22
C ASP A 130 -10.11 13.14 6.37
N HIS A 131 -11.14 12.34 6.73
CA HIS A 131 -12.44 12.38 6.07
C HIS A 131 -13.23 13.67 6.32
N LEU A 132 -13.19 14.21 7.54
CA LEU A 132 -13.85 15.48 7.87
C LEU A 132 -13.13 16.69 7.29
N SER A 133 -11.80 16.63 7.18
CA SER A 133 -10.95 17.69 6.63
C SER A 133 -10.81 17.58 5.12
N ALA A 134 -11.22 16.46 4.53
CA ALA A 134 -11.40 16.37 3.10
C ALA A 134 -12.44 17.43 2.74
N ARG A 135 -11.97 18.53 2.14
CA ARG A 135 -12.86 19.42 1.39
C ARG A 135 -13.68 18.49 0.49
N PRO A 136 -15.02 18.65 0.40
CA PRO A 136 -15.77 17.99 -0.66
C PRO A 136 -14.96 18.28 -1.91
N ALA A 137 -14.57 17.23 -2.63
CA ALA A 137 -13.82 17.41 -3.86
C ALA A 137 -14.64 18.43 -4.63
N GLN A 138 -14.14 19.68 -4.70
CA GLN A 138 -14.74 20.70 -5.53
C GLN A 138 -14.79 19.97 -6.86
N GLU A 139 -16.00 19.66 -7.32
CA GLU A 139 -16.20 18.87 -8.52
C GLU A 139 -15.35 19.59 -9.56
N ARG A 140 -14.14 19.09 -9.79
CA ARG A 140 -13.40 19.46 -10.97
C ARG A 140 -14.37 18.93 -12.00
N PRO A 141 -15.04 19.79 -12.79
CA PRO A 141 -15.93 19.31 -13.83
C PRO A 141 -15.10 18.27 -14.54
N SER A 142 -15.55 17.03 -14.43
CA SER A 142 -14.82 15.90 -14.95
C SER A 142 -14.59 16.27 -16.41
N SER A 143 -13.34 16.51 -16.79
CA SER A 143 -13.01 16.71 -18.20
C SER A 143 -13.28 15.44 -19.01
N TYR A 144 -13.67 14.34 -18.36
CA TYR A 144 -14.24 13.15 -18.96
C TYR A 144 -15.73 13.24 -19.28
N SER A 145 -16.46 14.21 -18.73
CA SER A 145 -17.88 14.45 -19.06
C SER A 145 -18.05 15.21 -20.38
N LEU A 146 -16.94 15.60 -21.01
CA LEU A 146 -16.89 16.15 -22.36
C LEU A 146 -15.98 15.28 -23.25
N ARG A 147 -16.07 13.95 -23.15
CA ARG A 147 -15.87 13.21 -24.40
C ARG A 147 -17.10 13.56 -25.24
N PRO A 148 -16.96 14.28 -26.37
CA PRO A 148 -18.07 14.33 -27.30
C PRO A 148 -18.43 12.87 -27.54
N GLU A 149 -19.69 12.53 -27.26
CA GLU A 149 -20.26 11.28 -27.71
C GLU A 149 -19.78 11.10 -29.14
N LYS A 150 -19.03 10.02 -29.42
CA LYS A 150 -18.58 9.77 -30.78
C LYS A 150 -19.84 9.58 -31.59
N VAL A 151 -20.32 10.66 -32.21
CA VAL A 151 -21.44 10.64 -33.12
C VAL A 151 -21.03 9.64 -34.18
N PHE A 152 -21.73 8.50 -34.21
CA PHE A 152 -21.54 7.51 -35.24
C PHE A 152 -21.79 8.22 -36.57
N GLN A 153 -20.73 8.51 -37.31
CA GLN A 153 -20.87 9.01 -38.66
C GLN A 153 -21.18 7.79 -39.52
N PRO A 154 -22.36 7.74 -40.17
CA PRO A 154 -22.62 6.69 -41.13
C PRO A 154 -21.53 6.74 -42.20
N PRO A 155 -21.10 5.58 -42.73
CA PRO A 155 -20.09 5.54 -43.77
C PRO A 155 -20.55 6.42 -44.94
N GLN A 156 -19.69 7.36 -45.37
CA GLN A 156 -20.01 8.30 -46.45
C GLN A 156 -20.00 7.64 -47.84
N MET A 157 -19.57 6.39 -47.91
CA MET A 157 -19.45 5.62 -49.13
C MET A 157 -19.84 4.18 -48.84
N THR A 158 -20.44 3.54 -49.83
CA THR A 158 -20.76 2.12 -49.80
C THR A 158 -19.48 1.28 -49.81
N HIS A 159 -19.59 0.01 -49.41
CA HIS A 159 -18.43 -0.90 -49.39
C HIS A 159 -17.73 -1.01 -50.75
N SER A 160 -18.49 -1.02 -51.84
CA SER A 160 -17.98 -1.04 -53.21
C SER A 160 -17.21 0.24 -53.57
N GLU A 161 -17.76 1.42 -53.24
CA GLU A 161 -17.12 2.70 -53.50
C GLU A 161 -15.84 2.89 -52.67
N MET A 162 -15.82 2.38 -51.43
CA MET A 162 -14.64 2.39 -50.58
C MET A 162 -13.50 1.54 -51.19
N LEU A 163 -13.82 0.38 -51.76
CA LEU A 163 -12.81 -0.48 -52.40
C LEU A 163 -12.24 0.18 -53.66
N GLU A 164 -13.09 0.78 -54.48
CA GLU A 164 -12.64 1.56 -55.65
C GLU A 164 -11.76 2.75 -55.25
N TRP A 165 -12.15 3.48 -54.21
CA TRP A 165 -11.36 4.57 -53.66
C TRP A 165 -9.99 4.09 -53.16
N CYS A 166 -9.94 3.01 -52.36
CA CYS A 166 -8.68 2.45 -51.87
C CYS A 166 -7.75 1.98 -53.01
N LEU A 167 -8.31 1.33 -54.04
CA LEU A 167 -7.55 0.88 -55.21
C LEU A 167 -7.01 2.05 -56.04
N LYS A 168 -7.75 3.16 -56.10
CA LYS A 168 -7.35 4.39 -56.79
C LYS A 168 -6.29 5.17 -56.02
N GLU A 169 -6.44 5.29 -54.70
CA GLU A 169 -5.62 6.18 -53.87
C GLU A 169 -4.31 5.54 -53.40
N PHE A 170 -4.31 4.23 -53.18
CA PHE A 170 -3.14 3.50 -52.68
C PHE A 170 -2.50 2.58 -53.72
N GLY A 171 -3.12 2.44 -54.89
CA GLY A 171 -2.65 1.59 -55.99
C GLY A 171 -2.60 0.09 -55.64
N PRO A 172 -2.38 -0.80 -56.63
CA PRO A 172 -2.14 -2.20 -56.34
C PRO A 172 -0.81 -2.34 -55.59
N ILE A 173 -0.84 -3.03 -54.44
CA ILE A 173 0.36 -3.46 -53.73
C ILE A 173 1.13 -4.37 -54.69
N GLN A 174 2.25 -3.88 -55.24
CA GLN A 174 3.15 -4.71 -56.03
C GLN A 174 3.76 -5.76 -55.10
N THR A 175 3.27 -6.99 -55.18
CA THR A 175 3.90 -8.17 -54.59
C THR A 175 5.23 -8.41 -55.28
N ILE A 176 6.32 -8.43 -54.50
CA ILE A 176 7.61 -9.06 -54.86
C ILE A 176 7.54 -10.53 -54.44
#